data_AF-A0A7X0X1M2-F1
#
_entry.id   AF-A0A7X0X1M2-F1
#
_cell.length_a   1.000
_cell.length_b   1.000
_cell.length_c   1.000
_cell.angle_alpha   90.00
_cell.angle_beta   90.00
_cell.angle_gamma   90.00
#
_symmetry.space_group_name_H-M   'P 1'
#
loop_
_entity.id
_entity.type
_entity.pdbx_description
1 polymer ?
#
loop_
_entity_poly.entity_id
_entity_poly.type
_entity_poly.pdbx_seq_one_letter_code
_entity_poly.pdbx_strand_id
1 'polypeptide(L)'
;MEYEQFYRYDKNGDYLESVLVFKNENGEIIQPDSTTEIEPVTVESGITRAMYYPNWNGEKWTEDKEKWIADNPPIVQEKTEIEKIREELLLTQEALAALFESNLG
;
A
#
# COMPACT_ATOMS: atom_id res chain seq x y z
N MET A 1 -12.57 -18.29 23.46
CA MET A 1 -13.62 -17.49 22.79
C MET A 1 -13.18 -17.41 21.34
N GLU A 2 -13.88 -18.10 20.45
CA GLU A 2 -13.57 -18.08 19.01
C GLU A 2 -14.21 -16.86 18.37
N TYR A 3 -13.50 -16.22 17.45
CA TYR A 3 -13.95 -15.06 16.71
C TYR A 3 -13.57 -15.18 15.23
N GLU A 4 -14.31 -14.51 14.37
CA GLU A 4 -13.98 -14.33 12.95
C GLU A 4 -13.92 -12.83 12.63
N GLN A 5 -13.09 -12.48 11.66
CA GLN A 5 -12.93 -11.12 11.20
C GLN A 5 -13.72 -10.91 9.91
N PHE A 6 -14.58 -9.90 9.93
CA PHE A 6 -15.35 -9.44 8.78
C PHE A 6 -14.90 -8.02 8.40
N TYR A 7 -15.02 -7.68 7.13
CA TYR A 7 -14.70 -6.35 6.61
C TYR A 7 -15.99 -5.65 6.23
N ARG A 8 -16.24 -4.45 6.76
CA ARG A 8 -17.46 -3.67 6.50
C ARG A 8 -17.25 -2.61 5.42
N TYR A 9 -18.26 -2.43 4.60
CA TYR A 9 -18.29 -1.43 3.53
C TYR A 9 -19.51 -0.52 3.67
N ASP A 10 -19.41 0.68 3.09
CA ASP A 10 -20.54 1.60 3.00
C ASP A 10 -21.49 1.22 1.84
N LYS A 11 -22.59 1.97 1.69
CA LYS A 11 -23.57 1.76 0.62
C LYS A 11 -23.03 1.97 -0.81
N ASN A 12 -21.87 2.62 -0.94
CA ASN A 12 -21.20 2.88 -2.21
C ASN A 12 -20.13 1.82 -2.51
N GLY A 13 -19.89 0.89 -1.59
CA GLY A 13 -18.90 -0.18 -1.70
C GLY A 13 -17.56 0.15 -1.05
N ASP A 14 -17.39 1.34 -0.46
CA ASP A 14 -16.12 1.79 0.12
C ASP A 14 -15.84 1.13 1.47
N TYR A 15 -14.61 0.67 1.67
CA TYR A 15 -14.18 0.08 2.94
C TYR A 15 -14.30 1.07 4.11
N LEU A 16 -14.88 0.59 5.21
CA LEU A 16 -15.05 1.36 6.44
C LEU A 16 -14.10 0.85 7.53
N GLU A 17 -14.26 -0.40 7.95
CA GLU A 17 -13.50 -0.99 9.07
C GLU A 17 -13.55 -2.51 9.07
N SER A 18 -12.60 -3.11 9.79
CA SER A 18 -12.61 -4.52 10.17
C SER A 18 -13.42 -4.70 11.46
N VAL A 19 -14.36 -5.62 11.46
CA VAL A 19 -15.23 -5.96 12.59
C VAL A 19 -14.91 -7.38 13.06
N LEU A 20 -14.59 -7.53 14.34
CA LEU A 20 -14.43 -8.85 14.96
C LEU A 20 -15.78 -9.32 15.49
N VAL A 21 -16.22 -10.50 15.07
CA VAL A 21 -17.49 -11.10 15.48
C VAL A 21 -17.20 -12.38 16.27
N PHE A 22 -17.70 -12.42 17.50
CA PHE A 22 -17.50 -13.55 18.41
C PHE A 22 -18.62 -14.57 18.26
N LYS A 23 -18.27 -15.85 18.38
CA LYS A 23 -19.28 -16.93 18.43
C LYS A 23 -20.17 -16.75 19.65
N ASN A 24 -21.48 -16.88 19.47
CA ASN A 24 -22.44 -16.93 20.57
C ASN A 24 -22.29 -18.23 21.39
N GLU A 25 -23.08 -18.40 22.45
CA GLU A 25 -23.05 -19.60 23.30
C GLU A 25 -23.38 -20.91 22.55
N ASN A 26 -24.04 -20.81 21.40
CA ASN A 26 -24.39 -21.93 20.52
C ASN A 26 -23.32 -22.19 19.44
N GLY A 27 -22.24 -21.40 19.40
CA GLY A 27 -21.19 -21.52 18.39
C GLY A 27 -21.49 -20.86 17.04
N GLU A 28 -22.54 -20.04 16.96
CA GLU A 28 -22.97 -19.38 15.72
C GLU A 28 -22.38 -17.98 15.60
N ILE A 29 -22.11 -17.57 14.37
CA ILE A 29 -21.65 -16.22 14.00
C ILE A 29 -22.77 -15.52 13.25
N ILE A 30 -23.22 -14.40 13.80
CA ILE A 30 -24.19 -13.52 13.13
C ILE A 30 -23.38 -12.50 12.34
N GLN A 31 -23.16 -12.80 11.07
CA GLN A 31 -22.46 -11.90 10.17
C GLN A 31 -23.21 -10.55 10.06
N PRO A 32 -22.55 -9.40 10.27
CA PRO A 32 -23.19 -8.10 10.12
C PRO A 32 -23.51 -7.78 8.65
N ASP A 33 -24.57 -7.01 8.43
CA ASP A 33 -24.94 -6.55 7.09
C ASP A 33 -23.81 -5.74 6.43
N SER A 34 -23.69 -5.84 5.11
CA SER A 34 -22.66 -5.16 4.31
C SER A 34 -21.22 -5.51 4.73
N THR A 35 -21.00 -6.76 5.16
CA THR A 35 -19.67 -7.28 5.46
C THR A 35 -19.30 -8.50 4.63
N THR A 36 -18.01 -8.82 4.56
CA THR A 36 -17.48 -10.06 3.97
C THR A 36 -16.35 -10.63 4.84
N GLU A 37 -16.16 -11.95 4.82
CA GLU A 37 -15.05 -12.64 5.50
C GLU A 37 -13.72 -12.54 4.73
N ILE A 38 -13.77 -12.13 3.45
CA ILE A 38 -12.60 -12.10 2.56
C ILE A 38 -11.99 -10.69 2.52
N GLU A 39 -10.73 -10.56 2.92
CA GLU A 39 -9.99 -9.31 2.77
C GLU A 39 -9.79 -8.97 1.27
N PRO A 40 -10.14 -7.76 0.79
CA PRO A 40 -9.87 -7.38 -0.59
C PRO A 40 -8.37 -7.29 -0.85
N VAL A 41 -7.88 -8.09 -1.80
CA VAL A 41 -6.45 -8.16 -2.14
C VAL A 41 -6.22 -7.96 -3.64
N THR A 42 -5.07 -7.37 -3.97
CA THR A 42 -4.56 -7.27 -5.34
C THR A 42 -3.23 -8.02 -5.48
N VAL A 43 -2.90 -8.44 -6.70
CA VAL A 43 -1.61 -9.09 -7.01
C VAL A 43 -0.79 -8.14 -7.86
N GLU A 44 0.34 -7.69 -7.31
CA GLU A 44 1.30 -6.83 -8.00
C GLU A 44 2.66 -7.51 -8.01
N SER A 45 3.23 -7.71 -9.21
CA SER A 45 4.53 -8.37 -9.39
C SER A 45 4.62 -9.77 -8.74
N GLY A 46 3.49 -10.49 -8.68
CA GLY A 46 3.40 -11.83 -8.07
C GLY A 46 3.28 -11.83 -6.54
N ILE A 47 3.17 -10.65 -5.91
CA ILE A 47 2.98 -10.49 -4.48
C ILE A 47 1.53 -10.08 -4.22
N THR A 48 0.84 -10.84 -3.39
CA THR A 48 -0.51 -10.50 -2.92
C THR A 48 -0.41 -9.45 -1.81
N ARG A 49 -1.14 -8.34 -1.92
CA ARG A 49 -1.26 -7.30 -0.89
C ARG A 49 -2.72 -6.90 -0.68
N ALA A 50 -3.05 -6.42 0.51
CA ALA A 50 -4.34 -5.78 0.77
C ALA A 50 -4.52 -4.54 -0.14
N MET A 51 -5.77 -4.32 -0.58
CA MET A 51 -6.13 -3.12 -1.34
C MET A 51 -6.23 -1.90 -0.41
N TYR A 52 -5.77 -0.74 -0.88
CA TYR A 52 -5.97 0.55 -0.23
C TYR A 52 -7.28 1.19 -0.69
N TYR A 53 -8.15 1.60 0.24
CA TYR A 53 -9.50 2.08 -0.08
C TYR A 53 -10.25 1.17 -1.07
N PRO A 54 -10.48 -0.12 -0.73
CA PRO A 54 -11.22 -1.01 -1.60
C PRO A 54 -12.66 -0.53 -1.78
N ASN A 55 -13.13 -0.59 -3.04
CA ASN A 55 -14.49 -0.30 -3.44
C ASN A 55 -15.08 -1.48 -4.23
N TRP A 56 -16.25 -1.97 -3.83
CA TRP A 56 -17.03 -2.96 -4.59
C TRP A 56 -17.94 -2.30 -5.61
N ASN A 57 -17.68 -2.53 -6.90
CA ASN A 57 -18.49 -1.98 -7.98
C ASN A 57 -19.72 -2.82 -8.38
N GLY A 58 -20.01 -3.91 -7.66
CA GLY A 58 -21.07 -4.88 -7.99
C GLY A 58 -20.58 -6.19 -8.62
N GLU A 59 -19.39 -6.21 -9.23
CA GLU A 59 -18.82 -7.39 -9.90
C GLU A 59 -17.43 -7.77 -9.39
N LYS A 60 -16.61 -6.76 -9.06
CA LYS A 60 -15.23 -6.95 -8.59
C LYS A 60 -14.81 -5.86 -7.62
N TRP A 61 -13.79 -6.18 -6.82
CA TRP A 61 -13.10 -5.20 -6.00
C TRP A 61 -12.22 -4.30 -6.88
N THR A 62 -12.27 -3.01 -6.60
CA THR A 62 -11.44 -1.98 -7.20
C THR A 62 -10.73 -1.19 -6.11
N GLU A 63 -9.58 -0.59 -6.44
CA GLU A 63 -8.72 0.12 -5.49
C GLU A 63 -8.62 1.59 -5.92
N ASP A 64 -8.94 2.53 -5.02
CA ASP A 64 -8.72 3.97 -5.28
C ASP A 64 -7.32 4.39 -4.83
N LYS A 65 -6.35 4.10 -5.69
CA LYS A 65 -4.94 4.46 -5.46
C LYS A 65 -4.71 5.97 -5.41
N GLU A 66 -5.46 6.74 -6.18
CA GLU A 66 -5.28 8.20 -6.23
C GLU A 66 -5.66 8.82 -4.89
N LYS A 67 -6.80 8.40 -4.33
CA LYS A 67 -7.20 8.79 -2.99
C LYS A 67 -6.20 8.35 -1.93
N TRP A 68 -5.69 7.12 -2.02
CA TRP A 68 -4.64 6.68 -1.10
C TRP A 68 -3.39 7.56 -1.15
N ILE A 69 -2.90 7.91 -2.35
CA ILE A 69 -1.73 8.79 -2.54
C ILE A 69 -2.03 10.21 -2.00
N ALA A 70 -3.25 10.72 -2.19
CA ALA A 70 -3.65 12.03 -1.69
C ALA A 70 -3.72 12.08 -0.15
N ASP A 71 -4.27 11.04 0.48
CA ASP A 71 -4.38 10.92 1.95
C ASP A 71 -3.05 10.52 2.62
N ASN A 72 -2.18 9.85 1.87
CA ASN A 72 -0.86 9.39 2.31
C ASN A 72 0.21 9.97 1.39
N PRO A 73 0.41 11.30 1.40
CA PRO A 73 1.43 11.92 0.58
C PRO A 73 2.78 11.29 0.93
N PRO A 74 3.62 11.00 -0.08
CA PRO A 74 4.95 10.46 0.17
C PRO A 74 5.65 11.43 1.12
N ILE A 75 6.13 10.91 2.25
CA ILE A 75 7.04 11.66 3.10
C ILE A 75 8.25 11.94 2.23
N VAL A 76 8.36 13.19 1.76
CA VAL A 76 9.56 13.66 1.06
C VAL A 76 10.64 13.63 2.12
N GLN A 77 11.36 12.52 2.21
CA GLN A 77 12.59 12.46 2.99
C GLN A 77 13.52 13.48 2.35
N GLU A 78 13.86 14.53 3.09
CA GLU A 78 14.99 15.37 2.70
C GLU A 78 16.17 14.43 2.48
N LYS A 79 16.82 14.55 1.31
CA LYS A 79 18.05 13.78 1.02
C LYS A 79 18.97 13.91 2.22
N THR A 80 19.28 12.76 2.80
CA THR A 80 20.21 12.68 3.92
C THR A 80 21.55 13.28 3.50
N GLU A 81 22.32 13.81 4.43
CA GLU A 81 23.66 14.36 4.11
C GLU A 81 24.53 13.33 3.37
N ILE A 82 24.37 12.04 3.68
CA ILE A 82 25.10 10.96 3.03
C ILE A 82 24.70 10.76 1.55
N GLU A 83 23.43 10.96 1.20
CA GLU A 83 22.97 10.89 -0.19
C GLU A 83 23.49 12.06 -1.02
N LYS A 84 23.52 13.27 -0.45
CA LYS A 84 24.12 14.44 -1.08
C LYS A 84 25.62 14.23 -1.36
N ILE A 85 26.35 13.74 -0.37
CA ILE A 85 27.79 13.42 -0.50
C ILE A 85 28.02 12.35 -1.58
N ARG A 86 27.14 11.34 -1.68
CA ARG A 86 27.28 10.27 -2.69
C ARG A 86 27.12 10.81 -4.12
N GLU A 87 26.18 11.73 -4.34
CA GLU A 87 25.98 12.38 -5.64
C GLU A 87 27.17 13.28 -6.02
N GLU A 88 27.64 14.11 -5.08
CA GLU A 88 28.82 14.97 -5.32
C GLU A 88 30.06 14.14 -5.63
N LEU A 89 30.26 13.02 -4.92
CA LEU A 89 31.37 12.11 -5.19
C LEU A 89 31.27 11.47 -6.59
N LEU A 90 30.05 11.06 -7.01
CA LEU A 90 29.84 10.50 -8.33
C LEU A 90 30.15 11.52 -9.44
N LEU A 91 29.63 12.75 -9.31
CA LEU A 91 29.91 13.83 -10.25
C LEU A 91 31.41 14.14 -10.33
N THR A 92 32.11 14.09 -9.18
CA THR A 92 33.56 14.30 -9.13
C THR A 92 34.30 13.16 -9.83
N GLN A 93 33.86 11.92 -9.68
CA GLN A 93 34.44 10.77 -10.37
C GLN A 93 34.24 10.85 -11.89
N GLU A 94 33.06 11.26 -12.35
CA GLU A 94 32.78 11.48 -13.76
C GLU A 94 33.64 12.60 -14.36
N ALA A 95 33.75 13.73 -13.65
CA ALA A 95 34.62 14.84 -14.06
C ALA A 95 36.10 14.43 -14.11
N LEU A 96 36.56 13.67 -13.11
CA LEU A 96 37.93 13.17 -13.08
C LEU A 96 38.20 12.17 -14.22
N ALA A 97 37.26 11.27 -14.50
CA ALA A 97 37.36 10.33 -15.62
C ALA A 97 37.45 11.07 -16.96
N ALA A 98 36.60 12.08 -17.17
CA ALA A 98 36.64 12.92 -18.37
C ALA A 98 37.99 13.65 -18.55
N LEU A 99 38.59 14.14 -17.45
CA LEU A 99 39.93 14.75 -17.50
C LEU A 99 41.02 13.74 -17.87
N PHE A 100 40.98 12.52 -17.32
CA PHE A 100 41.94 11.49 -17.68
C PHE A 100 41.79 11.02 -19.13
N GLU A 101 40.56 10.87 -19.63
CA GLU A 101 40.31 10.55 -21.03
C GLU A 101 40.77 11.68 -21.96
N SER A 102 40.60 12.93 -21.58
CA SER A 102 41.07 14.08 -22.38
C SER A 102 42.60 14.23 -22.44
N ASN A 103 43.33 13.73 -21.44
CA ASN A 103 44.79 13.76 -21.37
C ASN A 103 45.48 12.54 -22.01
N LEU A 104 44.72 11.51 -22.39
CA LEU A 104 45.22 10.31 -23.07
C LEU A 104 44.96 10.33 -24.60
N GLY A 105 44.37 11.42 -25.11
CA GLY A 105 44.13 11.69 -26.54
C GLY A 105 45.24 12.50 -27.21
#